data_AF-A0A501W9G8-F1
#
_entry.id   AF-A0A501W9G8-F1
#
_cell.length_a   1.000
_cell.length_b   1.000
_cell.length_c   1.000
_cell.angle_alpha   90.00
_cell.angle_beta   90.00
_cell.angle_gamma   90.00
#
_symmetry.space_group_name_H-M   'P 1'
#
loop_
_entity.id
_entity.type
_entity.pdbx_description
1 polymer ?
#
loop_
_entity_poly.entity_id
_entity_poly.type
_entity_poly.pdbx_seq_one_letter_code
_entity_poly.pdbx_strand_id
1 'polypeptide(L)' 'MTQEEFNSAFNDTLDELLLAMAETPEVDLEKFYSMACIMENLMYFSPVLYAALKPKNTQ' A
#
# COMPACT_ATOMS: atom_id res chain seq x y z
N MET A 1 16.54 0.03 -6.41
CA MET A 1 15.11 -0.26 -6.52
C MET A 1 14.58 0.42 -7.77
N THR A 2 14.05 -0.35 -8.70
CA THR A 2 13.30 0.15 -9.85
C THR A 2 11.90 0.56 -9.42
N GLN A 3 11.16 1.27 -10.28
CA GLN A 3 9.76 1.61 -9.99
C GLN A 3 8.89 0.35 -9.88
N GLU A 4 9.14 -0.65 -10.73
CA GLU A 4 8.40 -1.92 -10.71
C GLU A 4 8.64 -2.69 -9.41
N GLU A 5 9.90 -2.76 -8.96
CA GLU A 5 10.26 -3.38 -7.67
C GLU A 5 9.60 -2.65 -6.49
N PHE A 6 9.60 -1.31 -6.50
CA PHE A 6 8.92 -0.53 -5.47
C PHE A 6 7.41 -0.78 -5.48
N ASN A 7 6.79 -0.74 -6.66
CA ASN A 7 5.35 -0.93 -6.79
C ASN A 7 4.92 -2.31 -6.30
N SER A 8 5.68 -3.37 -6.64
CA SER A 8 5.43 -4.72 -6.15
C SER A 8 5.53 -4.76 -4.63
N ALA A 9 6.67 -4.33 -4.06
CA ALA A 9 6.88 -4.36 -2.61
C ALA A 9 5.85 -3.53 -1.84
N PHE A 10 5.43 -2.40 -2.40
CA PHE A 10 4.40 -1.55 -1.82
C PHE A 10 3.04 -2.25 -1.78
N ASN A 11 2.64 -2.89 -2.88
CA ASN A 11 1.38 -3.64 -2.94
C ASN A 11 1.43 -4.84 -2.00
N ASP A 12 2.52 -5.60 -2.00
CA ASP A 12 2.73 -6.73 -1.09
C ASP A 12 2.60 -6.29 0.38
N THR A 13 3.18 -5.13 0.73
CA THR A 13 3.06 -4.57 2.09
C THR A 13 1.63 -4.20 2.44
N LEU A 14 0.85 -3.63 1.50
CA LEU A 14 -0.55 -3.30 1.75
C LEU A 14 -1.41 -4.55 1.91
N ASP A 15 -1.13 -5.61 1.13
CA ASP A 15 -1.81 -6.90 1.26
C ASP A 15 -1.50 -7.57 2.60
N GLU A 16 -0.23 -7.54 3.04
CA GLU A 16 0.18 -8.04 4.37
C GLU A 16 -0.54 -7.28 5.50
N LEU A 17 -0.71 -5.96 5.37
CA LEU A 17 -1.46 -5.16 6.33
C LEU A 17 -2.93 -5.57 6.39
N LEU A 18 -3.58 -5.79 5.23
CA LEU A 18 -4.95 -6.28 5.19
C LEU A 18 -5.09 -7.67 5.80
N LEU A 19 -4.15 -8.57 5.53
CA LEU A 19 -4.15 -9.90 6.13
C LEU A 19 -4.04 -9.81 7.66
N ALA A 20 -3.10 -9.02 8.18
CA ALA A 20 -2.92 -8.82 9.61
C ALA A 20 -4.18 -8.23 10.28
N MET A 21 -4.87 -7.30 9.60
CA MET A 21 -6.13 -6.75 10.08
C MET A 21 -7.24 -7.82 10.13
N ALA A 22 -7.33 -8.67 9.10
CA ALA A 22 -8.34 -9.72 9.01
C ALA A 22 -8.13 -10.83 10.04
N GLU A 23 -6.88 -11.13 10.40
CA GLU A 23 -6.53 -12.15 11.39
C GLU A 23 -6.73 -11.69 12.84
N THR A 24 -7.06 -10.42 13.05
CA THR A 24 -7.32 -9.89 14.39
C THR A 24 -8.64 -10.45 14.94
N PRO A 25 -8.65 -11.08 16.14
CA PRO A 25 -9.86 -11.72 16.71
C PRO A 25 -11.06 -10.78 16.91
N GLU A 26 -10.80 -9.48 17.00
CA GLU A 26 -11.77 -8.41 17.23
C GLU A 26 -12.02 -7.56 15.97
N VAL A 27 -11.79 -8.12 14.78
CA VAL A 27 -11.98 -7.38 13.53
C VAL A 27 -13.43 -6.92 13.37
N ASP A 28 -13.60 -5.60 13.24
CA ASP A 28 -14.85 -4.96 12.86
C ASP A 28 -14.97 -5.00 11.33
N LEU A 29 -15.97 -5.74 10.81
CA LEU A 29 -16.12 -5.99 9.38
C LEU A 29 -16.37 -4.72 8.56
N GLU A 30 -17.09 -3.74 9.11
CA GLU A 30 -17.41 -2.49 8.42
C GLU A 30 -16.16 -1.62 8.31
N LYS A 31 -15.40 -1.51 9.40
CA LYS A 31 -14.13 -0.80 9.42
C LYS A 31 -13.08 -1.48 8.54
N PHE A 32 -13.02 -2.82 8.59
CA PHE A 32 -12.12 -3.60 7.75
C PHE A 32 -12.40 -3.36 6.27
N TYR A 33 -13.66 -3.48 5.84
CA TYR A 33 -14.06 -3.22 4.47
C TYR A 33 -13.68 -1.82 4.01
N SER A 34 -13.95 -0.80 4.84
CA SER A 34 -13.59 0.58 4.54
C SER A 34 -12.07 0.75 4.35
N MET A 35 -11.28 0.11 5.21
CA MET A 35 -9.82 0.13 5.12
C MET A 35 -9.28 -0.64 3.91
N ALA A 36 -9.86 -1.78 3.56
CA ALA A 36 -9.55 -2.51 2.33
C ALA A 36 -9.73 -1.62 1.10
N CYS A 37 -10.87 -0.93 0.99
CA CYS A 37 -11.10 0.01 -0.11
C CYS A 37 -10.09 1.17 -0.13
N ILE A 38 -9.69 1.69 1.04
CA ILE A 38 -8.66 2.74 1.11
C ILE A 38 -7.31 2.22 0.64
N MET A 39 -6.89 1.03 1.08
CA MET A 39 -5.59 0.45 0.72
C MET A 39 -5.53 0.06 -0.76
N GLU A 40 -6.59 -0.54 -1.33
CA GLU A 40 -6.68 -0.80 -2.76
C GLU A 40 -6.55 0.49 -3.58
N ASN A 41 -7.23 1.56 -3.16
CA ASN A 41 -7.08 2.86 -3.82
C ASN A 41 -5.65 3.41 -3.69
N LEU A 42 -4.99 3.18 -2.55
CA LEU A 42 -3.62 3.62 -2.32
C LEU A 42 -2.60 2.90 -3.21
N MET A 43 -2.82 1.62 -3.57
CA MET A 43 -1.97 0.88 -4.51
C MET A 43 -1.84 1.60 -5.86
N TYR A 44 -2.92 2.21 -6.36
CA TYR A 44 -2.89 2.99 -7.60
C TYR A 44 -1.94 4.20 -7.54
N PHE A 45 -1.69 4.74 -6.35
CA PHE A 45 -0.80 5.89 -6.15
C PHE A 45 0.67 5.49 -5.95
N SER A 46 1.01 4.20 -5.92
CA SER A 46 2.38 3.71 -5.73
C SER A 46 3.41 4.37 -6.68
N PRO A 47 3.15 4.54 -7.99
CA PRO A 47 4.07 5.25 -8.89
C PRO A 47 4.33 6.70 -8.49
N VAL A 48 3.31 7.38 -7.96
CA VAL A 48 3.40 8.78 -7.51
C VAL A 48 4.24 8.87 -6.25
N LEU A 49 4.06 7.93 -5.32
CA LEU A 49 4.88 7.83 -4.10
C LEU A 49 6.35 7.55 -4.44
N TYR A 50 6.61 6.62 -5.37
CA TYR A 50 7.97 6.36 -5.86
C TYR A 50 8.63 7.64 -6.43
N ALA A 51 7.90 8.38 -7.26
CA ALA A 51 8.39 9.62 -7.84
C ALA A 51 8.65 10.71 -6.79
N ALA A 52 7.82 10.79 -5.74
CA ALA A 52 7.97 11.75 -4.65
C ALA A 52 9.14 11.41 -3.70
N LEU A 53 9.38 10.11 -3.47
CA LEU A 53 10.46 9.61 -2.61
C LEU A 53 11.82 9.63 -3.32
N LYS A 54 11.84 9.57 -4.65
CA LYS A 54 13.07 9.71 -5.41
C LYS A 54 13.59 11.15 -5.25
N PRO A 55 14.80 11.37 -4.71
CA PRO A 55 15.31 12.72 -4.50
C PRO A 55 15.37 13.47 -5.84
N LYS A 56 14.85 14.70 -5.86
CA LYS A 56 15.14 15.69 -6.93
C LYS A 56 16.61 16.02 -6.88
N ASN A 57 17.48 15.21 -7.48
CA ASN A 57 18.86 15.58 -7.83
C ASN A 57 19.41 14.60 -8.86
N THR A 58 19.06 14.82 -10.12
CA THR A 58 20.10 14.87 -11.17
C THR A 58 19.73 16.02 -12.09
N GLN A 59 20.70 16.92 -12.28
CA GLN A 59 20.70 17.98 -13.28
C GLN A 59 20.48 17.43 -14.69
#